data_AF-A0A3M3YRQ4-F1
#
_entry.id   AF-A0A3M3YRQ4-F1
#
_cell.length_a   1.000
_cell.length_b   1.000
_cell.length_c   1.000
_cell.angle_alpha   90.00
_cell.angle_beta   90.00
_cell.angle_gamma   90.00
#
_symmetry.space_group_name_H-M   'P 1'
#
loop_
_entity.id
_entity.type
_entity.pdbx_description
1 polymer ?
#
loop_
_entity_poly.entity_id
_entity_poly.type
_entity_poly.pdbx_seq_one_letter_code
_entity_poly.pdbx_strand_id
1 'polypeptide(L)'
;MHFETCFYQGMDYAIAHGLQRFDAGAQGEHKLIRGFEPQITRSWHYLMHPGLKDAVSEFLDQERVGVMAYAEEARSALPDRQV
;
A
#
# COMPACT_ATOMS: atom_id res chain seq x y z
N MET A 1 11.92 -3.88 18.78
CA MET A 1 10.57 -4.37 19.16
C MET A 1 9.56 -4.19 18.04
N HIS A 2 9.36 -2.97 17.49
CA HIS A 2 8.38 -2.70 16.42
C HIS A 2 8.32 -3.76 15.29
N PHE A 3 9.44 -4.26 14.75
CA PHE A 3 9.39 -5.20 13.63
C PHE A 3 8.86 -6.60 13.96
N GLU A 4 9.24 -7.15 15.11
CA GLU A 4 8.88 -8.52 15.47
C GLU A 4 7.40 -8.61 15.86
N THR A 5 6.94 -7.68 16.71
CA THR A 5 5.55 -7.64 17.14
C THR A 5 4.60 -7.14 16.04
N CYS A 6 5.01 -6.18 15.20
CA CYS A 6 4.09 -5.59 14.22
C CYS A 6 4.00 -6.38 12.91
N PHE A 7 4.99 -7.21 12.56
CA PHE A 7 4.96 -7.98 11.31
C PHE A 7 5.01 -9.49 11.55
N TYR A 8 6.07 -10.01 12.19
CA TYR A 8 6.28 -11.45 12.24
C TYR A 8 5.26 -12.18 13.11
N GLN A 9 4.95 -11.68 14.30
CA GLN A 9 3.88 -12.28 15.13
C GLN A 9 2.51 -12.25 14.44
N GLY A 10 2.22 -11.18 13.69
CA GLY A 10 0.98 -11.08 12.91
C GLY A 10 0.93 -12.06 11.74
N MET A 11 2.04 -12.24 11.03
CA MET A 11 2.18 -13.25 9.98
C MET A 11 2.04 -14.67 10.53
N ASP A 12 2.73 -14.98 11.63
CA ASP A 12 2.68 -16.30 12.28
C ASP A 12 1.25 -16.62 12.73
N TYR A 13 0.55 -15.63 13.31
CA TYR A 13 -0.85 -15.77 13.67
C TYR A 13 -1.73 -16.05 12.45
N ALA A 14 -1.56 -15.30 11.36
CA ALA A 14 -2.31 -15.49 10.13
C ALA A 14 -2.09 -16.88 9.53
N ILE A 15 -0.84 -17.36 9.48
CA ILE A 15 -0.49 -18.69 9.00
C ILE A 15 -1.12 -19.77 9.89
N ALA A 16 -0.99 -19.65 11.22
CA ALA A 16 -1.51 -20.62 12.18
C ALA A 16 -3.05 -20.75 12.13
N HIS A 17 -3.76 -19.68 11.76
CA HIS A 17 -5.22 -19.66 11.68
C HIS A 17 -5.77 -19.78 10.26
N GLY A 18 -4.91 -20.03 9.26
CA GLY A 18 -5.31 -20.16 7.86
C GLY A 18 -5.89 -18.87 7.26
N LEU A 19 -5.52 -17.71 7.80
CA LEU A 19 -5.91 -16.42 7.23
C LEU A 19 -5.12 -16.19 5.94
N GLN A 20 -5.82 -15.84 4.87
CA GLN A 20 -5.22 -15.68 3.54
C GLN A 20 -4.49 -14.33 3.35
N ARG A 21 -4.72 -13.36 4.24
CA ARG A 21 -4.23 -11.99 4.09
C ARG A 21 -3.81 -11.43 5.43
N PHE A 22 -2.67 -10.75 5.43
CA PHE A 22 -2.17 -9.94 6.53
C PHE A 22 -1.76 -8.58 5.97
N ASP A 23 -2.28 -7.50 6.56
CA ASP A 23 -2.00 -6.13 6.16
C ASP A 23 -1.08 -5.48 7.21
N ALA A 24 0.11 -5.06 6.78
CA ALA A 24 1.09 -4.38 7.63
C ALA A 24 0.79 -2.88 7.84
N GLY A 25 -0.34 -2.40 7.34
CA GLY A 25 -0.75 -1.00 7.35
C GLY A 25 -0.01 -0.15 6.33
N ALA A 26 -0.33 1.14 6.29
CA ALA A 26 0.27 2.10 5.37
C ALA A 26 1.72 2.47 5.73
N GLN A 27 2.44 3.01 4.74
CA GLN A 27 3.80 3.58 4.80
C GLN A 27 4.96 2.64 5.16
N GLY A 28 6.13 2.96 4.58
CA GLY A 28 7.44 2.38 4.89
C GLY A 28 7.99 1.50 3.78
N GLU A 29 8.94 2.01 3.00
CA GLU A 29 9.67 1.26 1.95
C GLU A 29 10.35 0.00 2.49
N HIS A 30 10.71 0.01 3.76
CA HIS A 30 11.25 -1.12 4.49
C HIS A 30 10.30 -2.35 4.47
N LYS A 31 9.00 -2.20 4.20
CA LYS A 31 8.06 -3.31 4.06
C LYS A 31 8.26 -4.09 2.75
N LEU A 32 8.70 -3.43 1.67
CA LEU A 32 8.89 -4.04 0.36
C LEU A 32 9.94 -5.15 0.43
N ILE A 33 11.12 -4.85 0.99
CA ILE A 33 12.21 -5.84 1.19
C ILE A 33 11.84 -6.99 2.14
N ARG A 34 10.70 -6.90 2.83
CA ARG A 34 10.17 -7.94 3.72
C ARG A 34 9.05 -8.76 3.07
N GLY A 35 8.81 -8.57 1.78
CA GLY A 35 7.81 -9.32 1.01
C GLY A 35 6.39 -8.77 1.08
N PHE A 36 6.18 -7.57 1.63
CA PHE A 36 4.87 -6.91 1.55
C PHE A 36 4.68 -6.27 0.18
N GLU A 37 3.86 -6.89 -0.65
CA GLU A 37 3.52 -6.37 -1.97
C GLU A 37 2.70 -5.07 -1.86
N PRO A 38 3.07 -4.00 -2.62
CA PRO A 38 2.27 -2.78 -2.64
C PRO A 38 0.89 -3.03 -3.26
N GLN A 39 -0.16 -2.59 -2.56
CA GLN A 39 -1.55 -2.73 -3.01
C GLN A 39 -2.19 -1.35 -3.23
N ILE A 40 -2.78 -1.15 -4.41
CA ILE A 40 -3.53 0.08 -4.70
C ILE A 40 -4.83 0.07 -3.89
N THR A 41 -4.97 1.07 -3.02
CA THR A 41 -6.18 1.28 -2.21
C THR A 41 -7.03 2.39 -2.81
N ARG A 42 -8.35 2.25 -2.73
CA ARG A 42 -9.31 3.26 -3.17
C ARG A 42 -10.10 3.76 -1.98
N SER A 43 -10.35 5.06 -1.94
CA SER A 43 -11.18 5.71 -0.93
C SER A 43 -12.26 6.56 -1.60
N TRP A 44 -13.33 6.85 -0.86
CA TRP A 44 -14.47 7.61 -1.35
C TRP A 44 -14.62 8.85 -0.51
N HIS A 45 -14.68 10.01 -1.17
CA HIS A 45 -14.76 11.31 -0.52
C HIS A 45 -15.90 12.10 -1.14
N TYR A 46 -16.77 12.64 -0.30
CA TYR A 46 -17.84 13.51 -0.74
C TYR A 46 -17.44 14.98 -0.48
N LEU A 47 -17.34 15.75 -1.57
CA LEU A 47 -16.91 17.14 -1.53
C LEU A 47 -18.10 18.04 -1.85
N MET A 48 -18.56 18.78 -0.83
CA MET A 48 -19.73 19.67 -0.93
C MET A 48 -19.46 20.91 -1.79
N HIS A 49 -18.26 21.48 -1.69
CA HIS A 49 -17.92 22.71 -2.39
C HIS A 49 -17.53 22.42 -3.84
N PRO A 50 -18.26 22.94 -4.86
CA PRO A 50 -18.00 22.61 -6.26
C PRO A 50 -16.57 22.91 -6.70
N GLY A 51 -16.04 24.09 -6.35
CA GLY A 51 -14.66 24.43 -6.71
C GLY A 51 -13.60 23.55 -6.05
N LEU A 52 -13.89 22.97 -4.87
CA LEU A 52 -12.97 22.02 -4.23
C LEU A 52 -13.04 20.67 -4.94
N LYS A 53 -14.24 20.23 -5.30
CA LYS A 53 -14.45 19.01 -6.07
C LYS A 53 -13.69 19.06 -7.40
N ASP A 54 -13.79 20.18 -8.11
CA ASP A 54 -13.14 20.34 -9.42
C ASP A 54 -11.61 20.34 -9.28
N ALA A 55 -11.07 21.10 -8.32
CA ALA A 55 -9.64 21.12 -8.04
C ALA A 55 -9.07 19.75 -7.64
N VAL A 56 -9.80 19.00 -6.79
CA VAL A 56 -9.39 17.63 -6.41
C VAL A 56 -9.48 16.70 -7.62
N SER A 57 -10.52 16.80 -8.45
CA SER A 57 -10.66 15.95 -9.64
C SER A 57 -9.51 16.17 -10.63
N GLU A 58 -9.14 17.41 -10.92
CA GLU A 58 -8.03 17.74 -11.82
C GLU A 58 -6.69 17.23 -11.28
N PHE A 59 -6.45 17.40 -9.98
CA PHE A 59 -5.24 16.87 -9.34
C PHE A 59 -5.18 15.34 -9.42
N LEU A 60 -6.29 14.65 -9.16
CA LEU A 60 -6.35 13.19 -9.16
C LEU A 60 -6.03 12.57 -10.53
N ASP A 61 -6.29 13.28 -11.63
CA ASP A 61 -5.93 12.80 -12.97
C ASP A 61 -4.41 12.72 -13.16
N GLN A 62 -3.66 13.66 -12.56
CA GLN A 62 -2.20 13.66 -12.58
C GLN A 62 -1.64 12.69 -11.53
N GLU A 63 -2.19 12.72 -10.31
CA GLU A 63 -1.76 11.87 -9.19
C GLU A 63 -1.85 10.39 -9.55
N ARG A 64 -2.94 9.97 -10.22
CA ARG A 64 -3.16 8.57 -10.60
C ARG A 64 -2.02 8.00 -11.44
N VAL A 65 -1.44 8.79 -12.34
CA VAL A 65 -0.29 8.35 -13.16
C VAL A 65 0.93 8.15 -12.26
N GLY A 66 1.22 9.10 -11.37
CA GLY A 66 2.34 9.01 -10.43
C GLY A 66 2.21 7.84 -9.45
N VAL A 67 1.03 7.62 -8.89
CA VAL A 67 0.75 6.49 -7.97
C VAL A 67 0.93 5.15 -8.67
N MET A 68 0.47 5.01 -9.91
CA MET A 68 0.64 3.76 -10.66
C MET A 68 2.10 3.51 -11.03
N ALA A 69 2.85 4.54 -11.42
CA ALA A 69 4.28 4.44 -11.71
C ALA A 69 5.06 4.03 -10.45
N TYR A 70 4.81 4.70 -9.32
CA TYR A 70 5.42 4.37 -8.04
C TYR A 70 5.08 2.94 -7.59
N ALA A 71 3.84 2.49 -7.77
CA ALA A 71 3.45 1.13 -7.40
C ALA A 71 4.21 0.07 -8.20
N GLU A 72 4.46 0.30 -9.49
CA GLU A 72 5.23 -0.61 -10.32
C GLU A 72 6.72 -0.58 -9.97
N GLU A 73 7.28 0.60 -9.74
CA GLU A 73 8.65 0.75 -9.21
C GLU A 73 8.81 0.02 -7.88
N ALA A 74 7.89 0.21 -6.93
CA ALA A 74 7.91 -0.45 -5.64
C ALA A 74 7.84 -1.98 -5.74
N ARG A 75 7.12 -2.54 -6.73
CA ARG A 75 7.12 -3.98 -6.99
C ARG A 75 8.48 -4.52 -7.44
N SER A 76 9.27 -3.72 -8.15
CA SER A 76 10.63 -4.14 -8.53
C SER A 76 11.55 -4.33 -7.32
N ALA A 77 11.24 -3.69 -6.19
CA ALA A 77 11.99 -3.84 -4.95
C ALA A 77 11.59 -5.08 -4.13
N LEU A 78 10.65 -5.90 -4.60
CA LEU A 78 10.25 -7.12 -3.90
C LEU A 78 11.32 -8.21 -3.98
N PRO A 79 11.57 -8.97 -2.90
CA PRO A 79 12.65 -9.96 -2.83
C PRO A 79 12.58 -11.04 -3.91
N ASP A 80 11.38 -11.46 -4.31
CA ASP A 80 11.14 -12.49 -5.32
C ASP A 80 11.37 -12.01 -6.76
N ARG A 81 11.48 -10.69 -6.98
CA ARG A 81 11.72 -10.08 -8.29
C ARG A 81 13.16 -9.61 -8.51
N GLN A 82 14.05 -9.80 -7.52
CA GLN A 82 15.47 -9.45 -7.58
C GLN A 82 16.37 -10.63 -7.99
N VAL A 83 15.78 -11.74 -8.45
CA VAL A 83 16.48 -12.98 -8.86
C VAL A 83 16.64 -13.06 -10.37
#